data_AF-A0ABD0Q0M7-F1
#
_entry.id   AF-A0ABD0Q0M7-F1
#
_cell.length_a   1.000
_cell.length_b   1.000
_cell.length_c   1.000
_cell.angle_alpha   90.00
_cell.angle_beta   90.00
_cell.angle_gamma   90.00
#
_symmetry.space_group_name_H-M   'P 1'
#
loop_
_entity.id
_entity.type
_entity.pdbx_description
1 polymer ?
#
loop_
_entity_poly.entity_id
_entity_poly.type
_entity_poly.pdbx_seq_one_letter_code
_entity_poly.pdbx_strand_id
1 'polypeptide(L)' 'AFTIIDQNRDGIISKDDLRDVLASMGQLNVKNEELEAMVKEASGPINFTVFLTMFGEKLK' A
#
# COMPACT_ATOMS: atom_id res chain seq x y z
N ALA A 1 -1.29 11.02 -9.02
CA ALA A 1 -1.73 9.75 -8.41
C ALA A 1 -0.60 9.15 -7.58
N PHE A 2 0.54 8.79 -8.20
CA PHE A 2 1.71 8.24 -7.49
C PHE A 2 2.27 9.18 -6.40
N THR A 3 2.38 10.48 -6.68
CA THR A 3 2.81 11.53 -5.73
C THR A 3 1.87 11.78 -4.55
N ILE A 4 0.66 11.23 -4.57
CA ILE A 4 -0.29 11.32 -3.45
C ILE A 4 -0.05 10.18 -2.47
N ILE A 5 0.50 9.08 -2.96
CA ILE A 5 0.71 7.82 -2.25
C ILE A 5 2.13 7.72 -1.71
N ASP A 6 3.09 8.04 -2.57
CA ASP A 6 4.51 8.10 -2.27
C ASP A 6 4.86 9.53 -1.82
N GLN A 7 4.67 9.80 -0.52
CA GLN A 7 4.91 11.13 0.05
C GLN A 7 6.40 11.45 0.14
N ASN A 8 7.24 10.44 0.38
CA ASN A 8 8.68 10.60 0.52
C ASN A 8 9.40 10.67 -0.86
N ARG A 9 8.70 10.33 -1.95
CA ARG A 9 9.18 10.31 -3.34
C ARG A 9 10.37 9.40 -3.56
N ASP A 10 10.45 8.29 -2.84
CA ASP A 10 11.49 7.28 -3.03
C ASP A 10 11.12 6.25 -4.14
N GLY A 11 9.90 6.31 -4.66
CA GLY A 11 9.38 5.41 -5.69
C GLY A 11 8.88 4.06 -5.14
N ILE A 12 8.85 3.90 -3.81
CA ILE A 12 8.53 2.69 -3.07
C ILE A 12 7.45 3.01 -2.04
N ILE A 13 6.43 2.17 -1.97
CA ILE A 13 5.37 2.27 -0.98
C ILE A 13 5.81 1.47 0.24
N SER A 14 6.18 2.18 1.30
CA SER A 14 6.48 1.56 2.60
C SER A 14 5.20 1.20 3.36
N LYS A 15 5.33 0.48 4.48
CA LYS A 15 4.20 0.15 5.36
C LYS A 15 3.46 1.40 5.85
N ASP A 16 4.20 2.46 6.14
CA ASP A 16 3.67 3.74 6.59
C ASP A 16 2.93 4.47 5.44
N ASP A 17 3.51 4.49 4.23
CA ASP A 17 2.83 5.05 3.05
C ASP A 17 1.53 4.29 2.74
N LEU A 18 1.56 2.96 2.80
CA LEU A 18 0.39 2.09 2.63
C LEU A 18 -0.72 2.45 3.61
N ARG A 19 -0.36 2.64 4.88
CA ARG A 19 -1.30 3.02 5.94
C ARG A 19 -1.92 4.39 5.68
N ASP A 20 -1.12 5.38 5.34
CA ASP A 20 -1.58 6.74 5.08
C ASP A 20 -2.44 6.81 3.82
N VAL A 21 -2.10 6.01 2.80
CA VAL A 21 -2.87 5.89 1.57
C VAL A 21 -4.22 5.23 1.80
N LEU A 22 -4.25 4.12 2.53
CA LEU A 22 -5.49 3.43 2.88
C LEU A 22 -6.37 4.34 3.75
N ALA A 23 -5.77 5.08 4.69
CA ALA A 23 -6.47 6.11 5.46
C ALA A 23 -7.05 7.22 4.56
N SER A 24 -6.29 7.70 3.57
CA SER A 24 -6.77 8.71 2.60
C SER A 24 -7.91 8.20 1.71
N MET A 25 -7.96 6.89 1.47
CA MET A 25 -9.03 6.20 0.73
C MET A 25 -10.26 5.88 1.61
N GLY A 26 -10.24 6.25 2.89
CA GLY A 26 -11.34 6.00 3.84
C GLY A 26 -11.23 4.67 4.59
N GLN A 27 -10.21 3.85 4.32
CA GLN A 27 -9.86 2.67 5.10
C GLN A 27 -8.93 3.06 6.26
N LEU A 28 -9.51 3.68 7.29
CA LEU A 28 -8.76 4.12 8.49
C LEU A 28 -8.40 2.98 9.45
N ASN A 29 -9.06 1.81 9.33
CA ASN A 29 -8.95 0.69 10.28
C ASN A 29 -8.19 -0.52 9.70
N VAL A 30 -7.16 -0.29 8.89
CA VAL A 30 -6.31 -1.40 8.42
C VAL A 30 -5.41 -1.84 9.57
N LYS A 31 -5.47 -3.13 9.91
CA LYS A 31 -4.64 -3.70 10.97
C LYS A 31 -3.19 -3.78 10.51
N ASN A 32 -2.26 -3.64 11.45
CA ASN A 32 -0.83 -3.84 11.17
C ASN A 32 -0.54 -5.21 10.56
N GLU A 33 -1.28 -6.25 10.93
CA GLU A 33 -1.17 -7.59 10.37
C GLU A 33 -1.59 -7.66 8.90
N GLU A 34 -2.61 -6.89 8.50
CA GLU A 34 -3.02 -6.81 7.10
C GLU A 34 -1.98 -6.07 6.26
N LEU A 35 -1.42 -4.99 6.79
CA LEU A 35 -0.33 -4.25 6.15
C LEU A 35 0.91 -5.14 6.01
N GLU A 36 1.27 -5.88 7.06
CA GLU A 36 2.39 -6.82 7.01
C GLU A 36 2.14 -7.97 6.06
N ALA A 37 0.91 -8.49 5.98
CA ALA A 37 0.56 -9.48 4.98
C ALA A 37 0.77 -8.92 3.56
N MET A 38 0.31 -7.70 3.27
CA MET A 38 0.50 -7.06 1.96
C MET A 38 1.99 -6.84 1.64
N VAL A 39 2.77 -6.39 2.62
CA VAL A 39 4.22 -6.20 2.45
C VAL A 39 4.95 -7.53 2.28
N LYS A 40 4.50 -8.59 2.94
CA LYS A 40 5.10 -9.93 2.85
C LYS A 40 4.71 -10.66 1.56
N GLU A 41 3.53 -10.38 1.03
CA GLU A 41 3.05 -10.89 -0.25
C GLU A 41 3.82 -10.25 -1.41
N ALA A 42 4.26 -9.00 -1.23
CA ALA A 42 5.20 -8.36 -2.12
C ALA A 42 6.58 -9.02 -2.03
N SER A 43 7.00 -9.67 -3.12
CA SER A 43 8.34 -10.27 -3.23
C SER A 43 9.45 -9.22 -3.46
N GLY A 44 9.24 -7.98 -3.04
CA GLY A 44 10.11 -6.84 -3.32
C GLY A 44 9.45 -5.49 -3.00
N PRO A 45 10.11 -4.38 -3.36
CA PRO A 45 9.58 -3.02 -3.15
C PRO A 45 8.19 -2.88 -3.78
N ILE A 46 7.20 -2.52 -2.97
CA ILE A 46 5.85 -2.29 -3.46
C ILE A 46 5.89 -0.97 -4.22
N ASN A 47 5.64 -1.00 -5.52
CA ASN A 47 5.37 0.21 -6.28
C ASN A 47 3.85 0.32 -6.52
N PHE A 48 3.40 1.45 -7.07
CA PHE A 48 1.98 1.66 -7.34
C PHE A 48 1.34 0.56 -8.20
N THR A 49 2.08 0.02 -9.18
CA THR A 49 1.58 -1.07 -10.02
C THR A 49 1.34 -2.33 -9.22
N VAL A 50 2.31 -2.74 -8.39
CA VAL A 50 2.20 -3.90 -7.49
C VAL A 50 1.07 -3.70 -6.49
N PHE A 51 0.94 -2.49 -5.92
CA PHE A 51 -0.15 -2.14 -5.02
C PHE A 51 -1.52 -2.32 -5.68
N LEU A 52 -1.72 -1.81 -6.90
CA LEU A 52 -3.00 -1.97 -7.61
C LEU A 52 -3.32 -3.43 -7.92
N THR A 53 -2.31 -4.23 -8.27
CA THR A 53 -2.49 -5.67 -8.49
C THR A 53 -2.96 -6.36 -7.20
N MET A 54 -2.26 -6.14 -6.08
CA MET A 54 -2.62 -6.73 -4.78
C MET A 54 -3.97 -6.24 -4.28
N PHE A 55 -4.24 -4.94 -4.41
CA PHE A 55 -5.49 -4.34 -3.95
C PHE A 55 -6.68 -4.82 -4.80
N GLY A 56 -6.49 -4.99 -6.11
CA GLY A 56 -7.48 -5.57 -7.01
C GLY A 56 -7.76 -7.06 -6.75
N GLU A 57 -6.74 -7.82 -6.33
CA GLU A 57 -6.91 -9.23 -5.94
C GLU A 57 -7.63 -9.38 -4.58
N LYS A 58 -7.36 -8.50 -3.61
CA LYS A 58 -8.03 -8.49 -2.30
C LYS A 58 -9.50 -8.02 -2.32
N LEU A 59 -9.92 -7.28 -3.35
CA LEU A 59 -11.29 -6.74 -3.49
C LEU A 59 -12.25 -7.66 -4.25
N LYS A 60 -11.80 -8.83 -4.70
CA LYS A 60 -12.66 -9.90 -5.25
C LYS A 60 -13.24 -10.75 -4.13
#